data_AF-A0A969NI16-F1
#
_entry.id   AF-A0A969NI16-F1
#
_cell.length_a   1.000
_cell.length_b   1.000
_cell.length_c   1.000
_cell.angle_alpha   90.00
_cell.angle_beta   90.00
_cell.angle_gamma   90.00
#
_symmetry.space_group_name_H-M   'P 1'
#
loop_
_entity.id
_entity.type
_entity.pdbx_description
1 polymer ?
#
loop_
_entity_poly.entity_id
_entity_poly.type
_entity_poly.pdbx_seq_one_letter_code
_entity_poly.pdbx_strand_id
1 'polypeptide(L)' 'MVEDFCEKLVNEKGVMLLPSSVYNYDKNCVRLGFGRKNMPEALAGFDDFLRQFIP' A
#
# COMPACT_ATOMS: atom_id res chain seq x y z
N MET A 1 -9.63 6.58 -5.06
CA MET A 1 -8.77 7.51 -4.31
C MET A 1 -7.65 6.71 -3.64
N VAL A 2 -6.70 7.34 -2.93
CA VAL A 2 -5.59 6.61 -2.29
C VAL A 2 -6.09 5.66 -1.19
N GLU A 3 -7.23 5.97 -0.60
CA GLU A 3 -7.96 5.16 0.37
C GLU A 3 -8.40 3.83 -0.25
N ASP A 4 -9.14 3.88 -1.36
CA ASP A 4 -9.62 2.67 -2.07
C ASP A 4 -8.45 1.79 -2.53
N PHE A 5 -7.33 2.41 -2.92
CA PHE A 5 -6.11 1.70 -3.29
C PHE A 5 -5.54 0.93 -2.08
N CYS A 6 -5.40 1.59 -0.93
CA CYS A 6 -4.91 0.97 0.30
C CYS A 6 -5.86 -0.13 0.78
N GLU A 7 -7.18 0.07 0.68
CA GLU A 7 -8.20 -0.93 1.07
C GLU A 7 -8.14 -2.17 0.17
N LYS A 8 -8.04 -2.00 -1.15
CA LYS A 8 -7.88 -3.13 -2.07
C LYS A 8 -6.60 -3.90 -1.82
N LEU A 9 -5.48 -3.20 -1.64
CA LEU A 9 -4.18 -3.82 -1.41
C LEU A 9 -4.18 -4.69 -0.15
N VAL A 10 -4.78 -4.22 0.96
CA VAL A 10 -4.85 -5.02 2.19
C VAL A 10 -5.76 -6.23 2.02
N ASN A 11 -6.89 -6.08 1.33
CA ASN A 11 -7.85 -7.16 1.10
C ASN A 11 -7.30 -8.25 0.17
N GLU A 12 -6.57 -7.88 -0.89
CA GLU A 12 -6.07 -8.83 -1.89
C GLU A 12 -4.73 -9.46 -1.52
N LYS A 13 -3.84 -8.69 -0.88
CA LYS A 13 -2.45 -9.09 -0.65
C LYS A 13 -2.04 -9.15 0.82
N GLY A 14 -2.92 -8.72 1.74
CA GLY A 14 -2.57 -8.60 3.16
C GLY A 14 -1.53 -7.51 3.45
N VAL A 15 -1.27 -6.61 2.51
CA VAL A 15 -0.28 -5.53 2.64
C VAL A 15 -0.99 -4.26 3.11
N MET A 16 -0.65 -3.80 4.31
CA MET A 16 -1.25 -2.59 4.88
C MET A 16 -0.38 -1.36 4.66
N LEU A 17 -0.90 -0.41 3.88
CA LEU A 17 -0.39 0.96 3.76
C LEU A 17 -1.36 1.92 4.45
N LEU A 18 -0.85 3.06 4.94
CA LEU A 18 -1.72 4.12 5.45
C LEU A 18 -1.84 5.23 4.40
N PRO A 19 -3.05 5.61 3.99
CA PRO A 19 -3.26 6.77 3.14
C PRO A 19 -2.92 8.05 3.92
N SER A 20 -2.53 9.09 3.20
CA SER A 20 -2.15 10.41 3.75
C SER A 20 -3.28 11.08 4.55
N SER A 21 -4.54 10.77 4.25
CA SER A 21 -5.71 11.28 4.95
C SER A 21 -5.73 10.93 6.44
N VAL A 22 -5.11 9.82 6.85
CA VAL A 22 -4.89 9.46 8.27
C VAL A 22 -4.07 10.52 9.01
N TYR A 23 -3.25 11.28 8.27
CA TYR A 23 -2.40 12.35 8.79
C TYR A 23 -2.96 13.75 8.51
N ASN A 24 -4.24 13.86 8.12
CA ASN A 24 -4.85 15.10 7.62
C ASN A 24 -4.02 15.75 6.49
N TYR A 25 -3.38 14.92 5.66
CA TYR A 25 -2.57 15.37 4.53
C TYR A 25 -3.28 15.06 3.22
N ASP A 26 -3.70 16.11 2.52
CA ASP A 26 -4.51 16.02 1.31
C ASP A 26 -3.64 15.90 0.04
N LYS A 27 -2.93 14.77 -0.09
CA LYS A 27 -2.16 14.42 -1.29
C LYS A 27 -2.30 12.94 -1.59
N ASN A 28 -2.16 12.55 -2.86
CA ASN A 28 -2.13 11.14 -3.24
C ASN A 28 -0.78 10.48 -2.89
N CYS A 29 -0.54 10.25 -1.61
CA CYS A 29 0.64 9.55 -1.12
C CYS A 29 0.30 8.63 0.06
N VAL A 30 1.21 7.72 0.35
CA VAL A 30 1.07 6.73 1.41
C VAL A 30 2.25 6.78 2.36
N ARG A 31 2.06 6.36 3.61
CA ARG A 31 3.16 6.13 4.54
C ARG A 31 3.73 4.73 4.37
N LEU A 32 5.02 4.65 4.04
CA LEU A 32 5.78 3.40 4.06
C LEU A 32 6.53 3.25 5.39
N GLY A 33 6.31 2.13 6.08
CA GLY A 33 7.02 1.81 7.32
C GLY A 33 8.22 0.90 7.06
N PHE A 34 9.44 1.39 7.27
CA PHE A 34 10.67 0.62 7.14
C PHE A 34 10.93 -0.33 8.33
N GLY A 35 11.72 -1.37 8.11
CA GLY A 35 12.26 -2.23 9.19
C GLY A 35 11.35 -3.34 9.71
N ARG A 36 10.26 -3.67 8.98
CA ARG A 36 9.43 -4.84 9.29
C ARG A 36 10.17 -6.13 8.94
N LYS A 37 10.09 -7.16 9.79
CA LYS A 37 10.68 -8.48 9.50
C LYS A 37 10.12 -9.09 8.22
N ASN A 38 8.83 -8.89 7.97
CA ASN A 38 8.12 -9.38 6.79
C ASN A 38 8.11 -8.36 5.62
N MET A 39 9.06 -7.42 5.61
CA MET A 39 9.15 -6.42 4.54
C MET A 39 9.38 -7.06 3.15
N PRO A 40 10.24 -8.08 2.98
CA PRO A 40 10.40 -8.74 1.68
C PRO A 40 9.09 -9.30 1.13
N GLU A 41 8.30 -9.99 1.96
CA GLU A 41 7.02 -10.58 1.58
C GLU A 41 5.98 -9.49 1.27
N ALA A 42 5.95 -8.41 2.06
CA ALA A 42 5.07 -7.28 1.82
C ALA A 42 5.40 -6.55 0.51
N LEU A 43 6.68 -6.39 0.18
CA LEU A 43 7.12 -5.79 -1.08
C LEU A 43 6.78 -6.68 -2.28
N ALA A 44 6.91 -8.00 -2.16
CA ALA A 44 6.50 -8.93 -3.21
C ALA A 44 4.98 -8.86 -3.46
N GLY A 45 4.17 -8.88 -2.41
CA GLY A 45 2.72 -8.72 -2.53
C GLY A 45 2.32 -7.36 -3.14
N PHE A 46 3.08 -6.30 -2.81
CA PHE A 46 2.87 -4.98 -3.37
C PHE A 46 3.24 -4.91 -4.86
N ASP A 47 4.37 -5.49 -5.28
CA ASP A 47 4.78 -5.57 -6.70
C ASP A 47 3.74 -6.32 -7.52
N ASP A 48 3.29 -7.49 -7.04
CA ASP A 48 2.24 -8.29 -7.68
C ASP A 48 0.93 -7.52 -7.86
N PHE A 49 0.58 -6.66 -6.89
CA PHE A 49 -0.60 -5.80 -6.99
C PHE A 49 -0.41 -4.71 -8.03
N LEU A 50 0.74 -4.03 -8.05
CA LEU A 50 1.04 -2.95 -9.00
C LEU A 50 1.05 -3.45 -10.45
N ARG A 51 1.50 -4.68 -10.70
CA ARG A 51 1.46 -5.31 -12.03
C ARG A 51 0.05 -5.45 -12.61
N GLN A 52 -1.01 -5.36 -11.81
CA GLN A 52 -2.39 -5.34 -12.32
C GLN A 52 -2.74 -4.01 -13.01
N PHE A 53 -1.99 -2.94 -12.72
CA PHE A 53 -2.24 -1.57 -13.19
C PHE A 53 -1.24 -1.10 -14.24
N ILE A 54 -0.16 -1.85 -14.44
CA ILE A 54 0.91 -1.55 -15.40
C ILE A 54 0.70 -2.50 -16.60
N PRO A 55 0.55 -1.97 -17.83
CA PRO A 55 0.40 -2.80 -19.04
C PRO A 55 1.64 -3.61 -19.37
#